data_AF-A0A7X7KCS1-F1
#
_entry.id   AF-A0A7X7KCS1-F1
#
_cell.length_a   1.000
_cell.length_b   1.000
_cell.length_c   1.000
_cell.angle_alpha   90.00
_cell.angle_beta   90.00
_cell.angle_gamma   90.00
#
_symmetry.space_group_name_H-M   'P 1'
#
loop_
_entity.id
_entity.type
_entity.pdbx_description
1 polymer ?
#
loop_
_entity_poly.entity_id
_entity_poly.type
_entity_poly.pdbx_seq_one_letter_code
_entity_poly.pdbx_strand_id
1 'polypeptide(L)'
;RSREEEERLAGRMVLNAVAAACELNDRLELELLEGERVEESRVRAPREWRELLLGAAESVRIGPNIGAPRLVFPGAFNPLHSGHRRMFEIARQIARLPAALELSIVNVDKPPLDYMEIVGRVAQFPPDWTVYFTRAPRFEEKSRLFAGTTFIVGADTLRRIGSPRYHGGDAAACRESLERIAANGCRFLVFCRRLEDGAFARLADLDIPDALRALCREVPPEIFRDEVSSTALRKPEAG
;
A
#
# COMPACT_ATOMS: atom_id res chain seq x y z
N ARG A 1 28.84 -19.81 13.10
CA ARG A 1 29.74 -18.97 12.28
C ARG A 1 30.00 -17.65 13.01
N SER A 2 31.18 -17.05 12.84
CA SER A 2 31.52 -15.71 13.30
C SER A 2 30.83 -14.66 12.43
N ARG A 3 30.80 -13.39 12.88
CA ARG A 3 30.22 -12.30 12.08
C ARG A 3 30.94 -12.13 10.73
N GLU A 4 32.26 -12.27 10.70
CA GLU A 4 33.03 -12.15 9.47
C GLU A 4 32.74 -13.29 8.49
N GLU A 5 32.57 -14.51 9.01
CA GLU A 5 32.17 -15.68 8.21
C GLU A 5 30.78 -15.51 7.60
N GLU A 6 29.82 -14.98 8.37
CA GLU A 6 28.48 -14.63 7.89
C GLU A 6 28.52 -13.57 6.78
N GLU A 7 29.27 -12.48 6.99
CA GLU A 7 29.41 -11.40 6.00
C GLU A 7 30.05 -11.91 4.70
N ARG A 8 31.05 -12.81 4.80
CA ARG A 8 31.69 -13.43 3.64
C ARG A 8 30.74 -14.36 2.89
N LEU A 9 29.98 -15.21 3.59
CA LEU A 9 28.99 -16.08 2.97
C LEU A 9 27.93 -15.26 2.24
N ALA A 10 27.37 -14.23 2.90
CA ALA A 10 26.39 -13.33 2.30
C ALA A 10 26.95 -12.63 1.05
N GLY A 11 28.20 -12.16 1.10
CA GLY A 11 28.87 -11.56 -0.05
C GLY A 11 28.99 -12.53 -1.24
N ARG A 12 29.37 -13.79 -1.00
CA ARG A 12 29.44 -14.82 -2.05
C ARG A 12 28.05 -15.14 -2.63
N MET A 13 27.01 -15.19 -1.79
CA MET A 13 25.63 -15.40 -2.26
C MET A 13 25.18 -14.27 -3.19
N VAL A 14 25.47 -13.01 -2.85
CA VAL A 14 25.16 -11.85 -3.70
C VAL A 14 25.90 -11.93 -5.03
N LEU A 15 27.20 -12.23 -5.02
CA LEU A 15 27.99 -12.37 -6.25
C LEU A 15 27.48 -13.51 -7.14
N ASN A 16 27.09 -14.64 -6.55
CA ASN A 16 26.48 -15.75 -7.28
C ASN A 16 25.12 -15.36 -7.90
N ALA A 17 24.32 -14.56 -7.20
CA ALA A 17 23.06 -14.04 -7.72
C ALA A 17 23.28 -13.05 -8.89
N VAL A 18 24.29 -12.18 -8.79
CA VAL A 18 24.69 -11.28 -9.89
C VAL A 18 25.20 -12.06 -11.09
N ALA A 19 26.07 -13.05 -10.88
CA ALA A 19 26.57 -13.92 -11.94
C ALA A 19 25.41 -14.64 -12.65
N ALA A 20 24.43 -15.15 -11.89
CA ALA A 20 23.24 -15.77 -12.45
C ALA A 20 22.37 -14.77 -13.26
N ALA A 21 22.21 -13.53 -12.79
CA ALA A 21 21.48 -12.48 -13.50
C ALA A 21 22.18 -12.04 -14.79
N CYS A 22 23.50 -12.15 -14.85
CA CYS A 22 24.33 -11.90 -16.04
C CYS A 22 24.50 -13.15 -16.93
N GLU A 23 23.78 -14.24 -16.66
CA GLU A 23 23.87 -15.51 -17.41
C GLU A 23 25.29 -16.13 -17.41
N LEU A 24 26.09 -15.82 -16.40
CA LEU A 24 27.39 -16.46 -16.16
C LEU A 24 27.20 -17.79 -15.45
N ASN A 25 28.07 -18.77 -15.74
CA ASN A 25 28.02 -20.10 -15.12
C ASN A 25 28.92 -20.24 -13.89
N ASP A 26 29.95 -19.40 -13.75
CA ASP A 26 30.89 -19.45 -12.63
C ASP A 26 30.20 -19.14 -11.29
N ARG A 27 30.50 -19.94 -10.27
CA ARG A 27 29.95 -19.78 -8.92
C ARG A 27 31.06 -19.84 -7.89
N LEU A 28 30.99 -18.94 -6.92
CA LEU A 28 31.80 -18.99 -5.70
C LEU A 28 31.24 -20.08 -4.79
N GLU A 29 32.13 -20.86 -4.19
CA GLU A 29 31.76 -21.90 -3.23
C GLU A 29 31.13 -21.27 -1.97
N LEU A 30 30.02 -21.84 -1.53
CA LEU A 30 29.31 -21.40 -0.32
C LEU A 30 29.70 -22.33 0.83
N GLU A 31 30.38 -21.77 1.84
CA GLU A 31 30.85 -22.48 3.03
C GLU A 31 29.67 -22.71 4.03
N LEU A 32 28.70 -23.51 3.60
CA LEU A 32 27.50 -23.85 4.38
C LEU A 32 27.84 -24.86 5.50
N LEU A 33 27.24 -24.70 6.67
CA LEU A 33 27.32 -25.69 7.75
C LEU A 33 26.39 -26.88 7.48
N GLU A 34 26.59 -27.96 8.24
CA GLU A 34 25.73 -29.14 8.17
C GLU A 34 24.26 -28.77 8.45
N GLY A 35 23.37 -29.19 7.55
CA GLY A 35 21.94 -28.88 7.62
C GLY A 35 21.53 -27.56 6.95
N GLU A 36 22.47 -26.68 6.61
CA GLU A 36 22.16 -25.43 5.91
C GLU A 36 21.88 -25.67 4.43
N ARG A 37 20.86 -24.97 3.92
CA ARG A 37 20.45 -25.03 2.52
C ARG A 37 20.21 -23.62 2.00
N VAL A 38 20.59 -23.40 0.76
CA VAL A 38 20.27 -22.16 0.04
C VAL A 38 18.99 -22.40 -0.72
N GLU A 39 17.96 -21.65 -0.36
CA GLU A 39 16.72 -21.58 -1.13
C GLU A 39 16.78 -20.38 -2.06
N GLU A 40 16.49 -20.61 -3.33
CA GLU A 40 16.48 -19.56 -4.34
C GLU A 40 15.06 -19.34 -4.86
N SER A 41 14.63 -18.08 -4.87
CA SER A 41 13.39 -17.65 -5.50
C SER A 41 13.70 -16.60 -6.56
N ARG A 42 13.10 -16.75 -7.74
CA ARG A 42 13.29 -15.83 -8.88
C ARG A 42 11.96 -15.35 -9.42
N VAL A 43 11.90 -14.07 -9.72
CA VAL A 43 10.79 -13.46 -10.45
C VAL A 43 11.31 -12.77 -11.68
N ARG A 44 10.77 -13.16 -12.84
CA ARG A 44 10.95 -12.41 -14.08
C ARG A 44 9.89 -11.31 -14.13
N ALA A 45 10.24 -10.13 -13.64
CA ALA A 45 9.33 -8.99 -13.61
C ALA A 45 8.81 -8.65 -15.02
N PRO A 46 7.49 -8.46 -15.22
CA PRO A 46 6.93 -7.88 -16.43
C PRO A 46 7.54 -6.50 -16.76
N ARG A 47 7.48 -6.09 -18.03
CA ARG A 47 8.07 -4.81 -18.48
C ARG A 47 7.49 -3.63 -17.72
N GLU A 48 6.19 -3.65 -17.52
CA GLU A 48 5.40 -2.63 -16.85
C GLU A 48 5.87 -2.45 -15.39
N TRP A 49 6.20 -3.55 -14.71
CA TRP A 49 6.73 -3.49 -13.34
C TRP A 49 8.13 -2.90 -13.30
N ARG A 50 8.98 -3.22 -14.29
CA ARG A 50 10.30 -2.59 -14.40
C ARG A 50 10.19 -1.09 -14.66
N GLU A 51 9.31 -0.69 -15.59
CA GLU A 51 9.06 0.73 -15.88
C GLU A 51 8.50 1.47 -14.66
N LEU A 52 7.60 0.83 -13.89
CA LEU A 52 7.11 1.37 -12.63
C LEU A 52 8.22 1.51 -11.59
N LEU A 53 9.08 0.50 -11.42
CA LEU A 53 10.16 0.56 -10.43
C LEU A 53 11.20 1.63 -10.80
N LEU A 54 11.51 1.77 -12.09
CA LEU A 54 12.43 2.77 -12.63
C LEU A 54 11.85 4.19 -12.71
N GLY A 55 10.54 4.36 -12.48
CA GLY A 55 9.88 5.67 -12.58
C GLY A 55 9.58 6.12 -14.00
N ALA A 56 9.74 5.24 -14.99
CA ALA A 56 9.33 5.49 -16.37
C ALA A 56 7.79 5.42 -16.56
N ALA A 57 7.10 4.73 -15.65
CA ALA A 57 5.65 4.73 -15.54
C ALA A 57 5.21 5.19 -14.14
N GLU A 58 4.10 5.93 -14.06
CA GLU A 58 3.55 6.38 -12.78
C GLU A 58 2.62 5.35 -12.13
N SER A 59 1.99 4.49 -12.95
CA SER A 59 1.10 3.43 -12.49
C SER A 59 1.03 2.23 -13.43
N VAL A 60 0.68 1.07 -12.88
CA VAL A 60 0.38 -0.17 -13.60
C VAL A 60 -0.92 -0.74 -13.07
N ARG A 61 -1.81 -1.15 -13.97
CA ARG A 61 -3.09 -1.81 -13.64
C ARG A 61 -2.95 -3.32 -13.74
N ILE A 62 -3.48 -4.02 -12.74
CA ILE A 62 -3.66 -5.47 -12.75
C ILE A 62 -5.16 -5.76 -12.59
N GLY A 63 -5.64 -6.79 -13.31
CA GLY A 63 -7.05 -7.19 -13.30
C GLY A 63 -7.89 -6.55 -14.42
N PRO A 64 -9.23 -6.63 -14.30
CA PRO A 64 -10.16 -6.18 -15.34
C PRO A 64 -10.02 -4.70 -15.70
N ASN A 65 -10.44 -4.31 -16.91
CA ASN A 65 -10.48 -2.90 -17.30
C ASN A 65 -11.84 -2.31 -16.95
N ILE A 66 -11.83 -1.38 -15.99
CA ILE A 66 -13.03 -0.71 -15.49
C ILE A 66 -13.17 0.72 -16.03
N GLY A 67 -12.31 1.12 -16.97
CA GLY A 67 -12.15 2.53 -17.36
C GLY A 67 -11.44 3.34 -16.27
N ALA A 68 -11.68 4.65 -16.23
CA ALA A 68 -11.16 5.50 -15.16
C ALA A 68 -11.88 5.17 -13.84
N PRO A 69 -11.16 4.76 -12.77
CA PRO A 69 -11.78 4.52 -11.49
C PRO A 69 -12.41 5.82 -10.98
N ARG A 70 -13.56 5.72 -10.31
CA ARG A 70 -14.19 6.84 -9.59
C ARG A 70 -14.16 6.63 -8.08
N LEU A 71 -13.86 5.42 -7.64
CA LEU A 71 -13.53 5.05 -6.27
C LEU A 71 -12.16 4.40 -6.26
N VAL A 72 -11.30 4.83 -5.36
CA VAL A 72 -9.98 4.22 -5.18
C VAL A 72 -9.84 3.86 -3.70
N PHE A 73 -9.37 2.66 -3.39
CA PHE A 73 -9.03 2.26 -2.02
C PHE A 73 -7.52 2.10 -1.87
N PRO A 74 -6.82 3.18 -1.44
CA PRO A 74 -5.40 3.11 -1.12
C PRO A 74 -5.16 2.23 0.11
N GLY A 75 -4.16 1.35 0.02
CA GLY A 75 -3.78 0.53 1.15
C GLY A 75 -2.45 -0.18 0.93
N ALA A 76 -1.75 -0.44 2.04
CA ALA A 76 -0.56 -1.28 2.00
C ALA A 76 -0.90 -2.76 1.80
N PHE A 77 -2.12 -3.20 2.14
CA PHE A 77 -2.61 -4.58 2.01
C PHE A 77 -1.55 -5.64 2.41
N ASN A 78 -1.06 -5.53 3.64
CA ASN A 78 -0.03 -6.41 4.21
C ASN A 78 -0.48 -7.02 5.56
N PRO A 79 -1.31 -8.08 5.57
CA PRO A 79 -2.01 -8.69 4.43
C PRO A 79 -3.38 -8.03 4.15
N LEU A 80 -4.00 -8.40 3.02
CA LEU A 80 -5.40 -8.15 2.71
C LEU A 80 -6.28 -9.08 3.58
N HIS A 81 -7.10 -8.49 4.44
CA HIS A 81 -7.96 -9.22 5.39
C HIS A 81 -9.45 -8.88 5.21
N SER A 82 -10.32 -9.58 5.94
CA SER A 82 -11.79 -9.46 5.85
C SER A 82 -12.29 -8.00 5.97
N GLY A 83 -11.76 -7.24 6.94
CA GLY A 83 -12.06 -5.81 7.09
C GLY A 83 -11.82 -4.99 5.82
N HIS A 84 -10.67 -5.14 5.16
CA HIS A 84 -10.39 -4.48 3.88
C HIS A 84 -11.40 -4.90 2.79
N ARG A 85 -11.71 -6.20 2.71
CA ARG A 85 -12.64 -6.71 1.69
C ARG A 85 -14.03 -6.12 1.86
N ARG A 86 -14.52 -6.13 3.10
CA ARG A 86 -15.82 -5.58 3.46
C ARG A 86 -15.90 -4.06 3.25
N MET A 87 -14.85 -3.30 3.58
CA MET A 87 -14.79 -1.86 3.27
C MET A 87 -14.92 -1.60 1.77
N PHE A 88 -14.15 -2.33 0.96
CA PHE A 88 -14.16 -2.17 -0.49
C PHE A 88 -15.52 -2.51 -1.11
N GLU A 89 -16.14 -3.61 -0.67
CA GLU A 89 -17.46 -4.04 -1.13
C GLU A 89 -18.57 -3.06 -0.73
N ILE A 90 -18.59 -2.59 0.52
CA ILE A 90 -19.56 -1.60 0.98
C ILE A 90 -19.40 -0.29 0.22
N ALA A 91 -18.17 0.18 0.00
CA ALA A 91 -17.93 1.38 -0.78
C ALA A 91 -18.45 1.26 -2.22
N ARG A 92 -18.23 0.09 -2.86
CA ARG A 92 -18.77 -0.23 -4.19
C ARG A 92 -20.30 -0.22 -4.20
N GLN A 93 -20.94 -0.78 -3.18
CA GLN A 93 -22.40 -0.83 -3.08
C GLN A 93 -23.02 0.56 -2.86
N ILE A 94 -22.42 1.39 -2.00
CA ILE A 94 -22.89 2.73 -1.69
C ILE A 94 -22.78 3.64 -2.92
N ALA A 95 -21.64 3.62 -3.60
CA ALA A 95 -21.38 4.57 -4.67
C ALA A 95 -21.81 4.05 -6.05
N ARG A 96 -21.81 2.73 -6.28
CA ARG A 96 -22.14 2.09 -7.58
C ARG A 96 -21.32 2.64 -8.75
N LEU A 97 -20.04 2.92 -8.51
CA LEU A 97 -19.10 3.43 -9.51
C LEU A 97 -17.93 2.45 -9.72
N PRO A 98 -17.18 2.58 -10.83
CA PRO A 98 -15.93 1.85 -11.05
C PRO A 98 -14.97 2.05 -9.87
N ALA A 99 -14.58 0.95 -9.23
CA ALA A 99 -13.74 0.95 -8.05
C ALA A 99 -12.48 0.12 -8.26
N ALA A 100 -11.35 0.65 -7.80
CA ALA A 100 -10.08 -0.06 -7.79
C ALA A 100 -9.42 0.03 -6.42
N LEU A 101 -8.55 -0.93 -6.13
CA LEU A 101 -7.59 -0.83 -5.04
C LEU A 101 -6.36 -0.10 -5.56
N GLU A 102 -5.61 0.53 -4.65
CA GLU A 102 -4.36 1.18 -4.98
C GLU A 102 -3.29 0.83 -3.96
N LEU A 103 -2.09 0.53 -4.44
CA LEU A 103 -0.92 0.24 -3.64
C LEU A 103 0.28 1.01 -4.20
N SER A 104 0.85 1.91 -3.40
CA SER A 104 2.10 2.57 -3.76
C SER A 104 3.28 1.62 -3.52
N ILE A 105 4.10 1.40 -4.55
CA ILE A 105 5.34 0.61 -4.44
C ILE A 105 6.46 1.38 -3.74
N VAL A 106 6.32 2.70 -3.59
CA VAL A 106 7.24 3.53 -2.82
C VAL A 106 6.58 3.99 -1.53
N ASN A 107 7.39 4.16 -0.48
CA ASN A 107 6.99 4.74 0.78
C ASN A 107 8.06 5.75 1.20
N VAL A 108 7.68 6.80 1.93
CA VAL A 108 8.59 7.89 2.30
C VAL A 108 9.76 7.39 3.16
N ASP A 109 9.50 6.40 4.03
CA ASP A 109 10.47 5.93 5.04
C ASP A 109 10.99 4.51 4.78
N LYS A 110 10.70 3.91 3.61
CA LYS A 110 11.10 2.53 3.28
C LYS A 110 11.61 2.43 1.85
N PRO A 111 12.54 1.48 1.56
CA PRO A 111 12.88 1.18 0.19
C PRO A 111 11.62 0.80 -0.62
N PRO A 112 11.62 1.04 -1.94
CA PRO A 112 10.55 0.57 -2.81
C PRO A 112 10.37 -0.95 -2.67
N LEU A 113 9.14 -1.41 -2.87
CA LEU A 113 8.86 -2.84 -2.92
C LEU A 113 9.67 -3.50 -4.04
N ASP A 114 10.30 -4.62 -3.73
CA ASP A 114 10.95 -5.43 -4.74
C ASP A 114 9.91 -6.26 -5.54
N TYR A 115 10.37 -6.93 -6.59
CA TYR A 115 9.47 -7.71 -7.44
C TYR A 115 8.87 -8.94 -6.73
N MET A 116 9.57 -9.53 -5.77
CA MET A 116 9.06 -10.66 -4.99
C MET A 116 7.92 -10.21 -4.09
N GLU A 117 8.08 -9.05 -3.42
CA GLU A 117 7.03 -8.43 -2.63
C GLU A 117 5.82 -8.07 -3.48
N ILE A 118 6.02 -7.50 -4.67
CA ILE A 118 4.92 -7.21 -5.61
C ILE A 118 4.18 -8.49 -5.98
N VAL A 119 4.87 -9.60 -6.33
CA VAL A 119 4.22 -10.90 -6.60
C VAL A 119 3.38 -11.35 -5.41
N GLY A 120 3.96 -11.33 -4.20
CA GLY A 120 3.24 -11.70 -2.98
C GLY A 120 2.01 -10.82 -2.74
N ARG A 121 2.11 -9.51 -3.06
CA ARG A 121 0.99 -8.59 -2.92
C ARG A 121 -0.09 -8.81 -3.96
N VAL A 122 0.27 -9.18 -5.19
CA VAL A 122 -0.70 -9.48 -6.25
C VAL A 122 -1.49 -10.74 -5.93
N ALA A 123 -0.83 -11.78 -5.44
CA ALA A 123 -1.42 -13.10 -5.23
C ALA A 123 -2.61 -13.14 -4.24
N GLN A 124 -2.72 -12.15 -3.34
CA GLN A 124 -3.81 -12.10 -2.35
C GLN A 124 -5.11 -11.46 -2.88
N PHE A 125 -5.06 -10.73 -4.00
CA PHE A 125 -6.22 -10.01 -4.53
C PHE A 125 -7.11 -10.94 -5.38
N PRO A 126 -8.44 -10.85 -5.24
CA PRO A 126 -9.36 -11.56 -6.12
C PRO A 126 -9.14 -11.20 -7.61
N PRO A 127 -9.26 -12.16 -8.54
CA PRO A 127 -8.99 -11.94 -9.96
C PRO A 127 -9.98 -10.96 -10.63
N ASP A 128 -11.16 -10.77 -10.06
CA ASP A 128 -12.18 -9.83 -10.52
C ASP A 128 -11.96 -8.40 -10.00
N TRP A 129 -10.96 -8.18 -9.15
CA TRP A 129 -10.65 -6.85 -8.61
C TRP A 129 -9.60 -6.15 -9.46
N THR A 130 -9.82 -4.86 -9.70
CA THR A 130 -8.82 -4.00 -10.34
C THR A 130 -7.89 -3.40 -9.28
N VAL A 131 -6.58 -3.51 -9.49
CA VAL A 131 -5.57 -2.99 -8.59
C VAL A 131 -4.60 -2.12 -9.37
N TYR A 132 -4.34 -0.91 -8.88
CA TYR A 132 -3.28 -0.04 -9.38
C TYR A 132 -2.06 -0.12 -8.47
N PHE A 133 -0.93 -0.47 -9.04
CA PHE A 133 0.38 -0.25 -8.42
C PHE A 133 0.88 1.11 -8.87
N THR A 134 1.27 1.98 -7.94
CA THR A 134 1.66 3.37 -8.25
C THR A 134 2.99 3.74 -7.60
N ARG A 135 3.52 4.91 -7.98
CA ARG A 135 4.61 5.58 -7.24
C ARG A 135 4.14 6.79 -6.43
N ALA A 136 2.89 6.77 -5.95
CA ALA A 136 2.29 7.90 -5.24
C ALA A 136 2.15 7.61 -3.74
N PRO A 137 3.16 7.88 -2.89
CA PRO A 137 3.08 7.56 -1.46
C PRO A 137 2.08 8.44 -0.70
N ARG A 138 1.80 9.67 -1.15
CA ARG A 138 0.90 10.63 -0.49
C ARG A 138 -0.41 10.82 -1.23
N PHE A 139 -1.45 11.21 -0.48
CA PHE A 139 -2.78 11.43 -1.05
C PHE A 139 -2.85 12.57 -2.06
N GLU A 140 -1.98 13.56 -1.95
CA GLU A 140 -1.83 14.60 -2.98
C GLU A 140 -1.37 14.01 -4.32
N GLU A 141 -0.33 13.17 -4.30
CA GLU A 141 0.18 12.51 -5.51
C GLU A 141 -0.87 11.55 -6.07
N LYS A 142 -1.58 10.81 -5.19
CA LYS A 142 -2.71 9.97 -5.59
C LYS A 142 -3.82 10.80 -6.24
N SER A 143 -4.12 12.00 -5.72
CA SER A 143 -5.16 12.87 -6.27
C SER A 143 -4.82 13.36 -7.67
N ARG A 144 -3.54 13.52 -8.00
CA ARG A 144 -3.09 13.83 -9.37
C ARG A 144 -3.31 12.66 -10.31
N LEU A 145 -2.94 11.45 -9.89
CA LEU A 145 -3.10 10.22 -10.69
C LEU A 145 -4.57 9.84 -10.88
N PHE A 146 -5.39 10.08 -9.86
CA PHE A 146 -6.80 9.69 -9.80
C PHE A 146 -7.69 10.92 -9.60
N ALA A 147 -7.62 11.88 -10.52
CA ALA A 147 -8.44 13.08 -10.47
C ALA A 147 -9.95 12.77 -10.50
N GLY A 148 -10.74 13.51 -9.73
CA GLY A 148 -12.20 13.36 -9.65
C GLY A 148 -12.68 12.08 -8.96
N THR A 149 -11.81 11.39 -8.22
CA THR A 149 -12.14 10.15 -7.51
C THR A 149 -12.48 10.38 -6.04
N THR A 150 -13.22 9.44 -5.47
CA THR A 150 -13.42 9.37 -4.02
C THR A 150 -12.51 8.29 -3.44
N PHE A 151 -11.61 8.69 -2.54
CA PHE A 151 -10.73 7.77 -1.83
C PHE A 151 -11.44 7.12 -0.66
N ILE A 152 -11.36 5.80 -0.58
CA ILE A 152 -11.86 5.00 0.55
C ILE A 152 -10.76 4.99 1.61
N VAL A 153 -11.08 5.47 2.82
CA VAL A 153 -10.11 5.57 3.92
C VAL A 153 -10.73 5.17 5.26
N GLY A 154 -9.90 4.66 6.16
CA GLY A 154 -10.26 4.55 7.58
C GLY A 154 -10.06 5.88 8.31
N ALA A 155 -10.77 6.07 9.41
CA ALA A 155 -10.64 7.24 10.29
C ALA A 155 -9.18 7.51 10.72
N ASP A 156 -8.40 6.46 10.96
CA ASP A 156 -6.97 6.52 11.32
C ASP A 156 -6.09 7.05 10.18
N THR A 157 -6.43 6.72 8.93
CA THR A 157 -5.73 7.25 7.75
C THR A 157 -6.12 8.71 7.52
N LEU A 158 -7.40 9.04 7.67
CA LEU A 158 -7.86 10.41 7.52
C LEU A 158 -7.20 11.37 8.53
N ARG A 159 -7.07 10.95 9.79
CA ARG A 159 -6.35 11.73 10.82
C ARG A 159 -4.89 11.99 10.43
N ARG A 160 -4.23 11.03 9.79
CA ARG A 160 -2.86 11.19 9.29
C ARG A 160 -2.78 12.20 8.14
N ILE A 161 -3.71 12.13 7.18
CA ILE A 161 -3.78 13.08 6.06
C ILE A 161 -3.86 14.53 6.55
N GLY A 162 -4.66 14.78 7.59
CA GLY A 162 -4.84 16.11 8.19
C GLY A 162 -3.76 16.53 9.18
N SER A 163 -2.77 15.68 9.49
CA SER A 163 -1.75 15.96 10.49
C SER A 163 -0.52 16.63 9.86
N PRO A 164 -0.03 17.77 10.39
CA PRO A 164 1.21 18.39 9.92
C PRO A 164 2.41 17.45 9.95
N ARG A 165 2.45 16.48 10.88
CA ARG A 165 3.53 15.48 10.97
C ARG A 165 3.63 14.63 9.69
N TYR A 166 2.52 14.35 9.02
CA TYR A 166 2.50 13.63 7.75
C TYR A 166 3.13 14.45 6.60
N HIS A 167 3.22 15.78 6.79
CA HIS A 167 3.78 16.75 5.87
C HIS A 167 5.11 17.32 6.38
N GLY A 168 5.91 16.50 7.08
CA GLY A 168 7.23 16.91 7.58
C GLY A 168 7.17 17.89 8.77
N GLY A 169 6.02 18.01 9.44
CA GLY A 169 5.79 18.96 10.52
C GLY A 169 5.32 20.34 10.06
N ASP A 170 5.11 20.55 8.77
CA ASP A 170 4.73 21.84 8.20
C ASP A 170 3.20 21.96 8.00
N ALA A 171 2.59 22.88 8.74
CA ALA A 171 1.16 23.16 8.67
C ALA A 171 0.75 23.86 7.36
N ALA A 172 1.63 24.69 6.77
CA ALA A 172 1.38 25.34 5.50
C ALA A 172 1.40 24.31 4.35
N ALA A 173 2.38 23.40 4.36
CA ALA A 173 2.45 22.30 3.41
C ALA A 173 1.22 21.37 3.54
N CYS A 174 0.77 21.09 4.77
CA CYS A 174 -0.47 20.34 5.01
C CYS A 174 -1.67 21.02 4.33
N ARG A 175 -1.87 22.32 4.56
CA ARG A 175 -2.96 23.09 3.94
C ARG A 175 -2.88 23.07 2.42
N GLU A 176 -1.71 23.34 1.84
CA GLU A 176 -1.52 23.34 0.38
C GLU A 176 -1.82 21.96 -0.22
N SER A 177 -1.40 20.89 0.46
CA SER A 177 -1.68 19.52 0.05
C SER A 177 -3.19 19.24 0.00
N LEU A 178 -3.94 19.69 1.02
CA LEU A 178 -5.41 19.57 1.06
C LEU A 178 -6.09 20.38 -0.06
N GLU A 179 -5.60 21.60 -0.34
CA GLU A 179 -6.10 22.44 -1.43
C GLU A 179 -5.87 21.78 -2.79
N ARG A 180 -4.70 21.17 -3.03
CA ARG A 180 -4.41 20.43 -4.26
C ARG A 180 -5.30 19.20 -4.42
N ILE A 181 -5.56 18.45 -3.34
CA ILE A 181 -6.50 17.32 -3.36
C ILE A 181 -7.91 17.81 -3.73
N ALA A 182 -8.36 18.92 -3.15
CA ALA A 182 -9.65 19.51 -3.47
C ALA A 182 -9.72 20.02 -4.92
N ALA A 183 -8.67 20.67 -5.41
CA ALA A 183 -8.57 21.19 -6.78
C ALA A 183 -8.59 20.07 -7.83
N ASN A 184 -8.01 18.90 -7.50
CA ASN A 184 -8.11 17.69 -8.32
C ASN A 184 -9.51 17.03 -8.24
N GLY A 185 -10.48 17.65 -7.56
CA GLY A 185 -11.85 17.17 -7.44
C GLY A 185 -11.99 15.89 -6.60
N CYS A 186 -10.99 15.58 -5.78
CA CYS A 186 -10.98 14.36 -4.99
C CYS A 186 -11.75 14.53 -3.67
N ARG A 187 -12.38 13.43 -3.23
CA ARG A 187 -13.13 13.37 -1.96
C ARG A 187 -12.75 12.14 -1.15
N PHE A 188 -13.25 12.02 0.08
CA PHE A 188 -13.00 10.89 0.96
C PHE A 188 -14.30 10.22 1.40
N LEU A 189 -14.37 8.90 1.25
CA LEU A 189 -15.39 8.06 1.87
C LEU A 189 -14.78 7.41 3.12
N VAL A 190 -15.25 7.84 4.28
CA VAL A 190 -14.59 7.59 5.57
C VAL A 190 -15.31 6.47 6.30
N PHE A 191 -14.58 5.42 6.63
CA PHE A 191 -15.05 4.31 7.46
C PHE A 191 -14.56 4.48 8.89
N CYS A 192 -15.47 4.30 9.86
CA CYS A 192 -15.10 4.30 11.27
C CYS A 192 -14.14 3.14 11.60
N ARG A 193 -13.29 3.33 12.60
CA ARG A 193 -12.33 2.32 13.05
C ARG A 193 -12.40 2.13 14.55
N ARG A 194 -12.21 0.89 15.01
CA ARG A 194 -12.06 0.59 16.44
C ARG A 194 -10.69 1.06 16.92
N LEU A 195 -10.69 1.83 18.00
CA LEU A 195 -9.52 2.27 18.74
C LEU A 195 -9.06 1.17 19.72
N GLU A 196 -7.89 1.35 20.33
CA GLU A 196 -7.30 0.37 21.27
C GLU A 196 -8.14 0.21 22.55
N ASP A 197 -8.86 1.25 22.96
CA ASP A 197 -9.79 1.27 24.10
C ASP A 197 -11.17 0.65 23.79
N GLY A 198 -11.37 0.15 22.56
CA GLY A 198 -12.63 -0.43 22.11
C GLY A 198 -13.66 0.59 21.60
N ALA A 199 -13.41 1.90 21.70
CA ALA A 199 -14.26 2.92 21.12
C ALA A 199 -14.16 2.91 19.58
N PHE A 200 -15.20 3.41 18.90
CA PHE A 200 -15.17 3.59 17.44
C PHE A 200 -14.95 5.05 17.11
N ALA A 201 -13.82 5.38 16.49
CA ALA A 201 -13.56 6.73 15.98
C ALA A 201 -14.39 6.96 14.71
N ARG A 202 -15.34 7.89 14.80
CA ARG A 202 -16.15 8.42 13.69
C ARG A 202 -15.52 9.69 13.14
N LEU A 203 -15.97 10.13 11.97
CA LEU A 203 -15.52 11.38 11.36
C LEU A 203 -15.72 12.58 12.29
N ALA A 204 -16.82 12.60 13.05
CA ALA A 204 -17.12 13.66 14.02
C ALA A 204 -16.11 13.72 15.18
N ASP A 205 -15.48 12.60 15.53
CA ASP A 205 -14.55 12.50 16.67
C ASP A 205 -13.11 12.87 16.27
N LEU A 206 -12.85 13.05 14.97
CA LEU A 206 -11.51 13.33 14.48
C LEU A 206 -11.17 14.82 14.59
N ASP A 207 -10.03 15.11 15.20
CA ASP A 207 -9.36 16.40 15.13
C ASP A 207 -8.63 16.53 13.78
N ILE A 208 -9.32 17.09 12.79
CA ILE A 208 -8.84 17.32 11.43
C ILE A 208 -9.22 18.72 10.94
N PRO A 209 -8.44 19.33 10.04
CA PRO A 209 -8.76 20.64 9.47
C PRO A 209 -10.14 20.67 8.78
N ASP A 210 -10.87 21.78 8.90
CA ASP A 210 -12.18 21.95 8.27
C ASP A 210 -12.15 21.77 6.75
N ALA A 211 -11.06 22.21 6.11
CA ALA A 211 -10.82 21.99 4.69
C ALA A 211 -10.83 20.50 4.32
N LEU A 212 -10.22 19.64 5.15
CA LEU A 212 -10.28 18.19 4.95
C LEU A 212 -11.67 17.63 5.27
N ARG A 213 -12.29 18.10 6.36
CA ARG A 213 -13.64 17.67 6.75
C ARG A 213 -14.67 17.94 5.66
N ALA A 214 -14.57 19.07 4.96
CA ALA A 214 -15.44 19.43 3.83
C ALA A 214 -15.31 18.48 2.60
N LEU A 215 -14.22 17.71 2.51
CA LEU A 215 -14.02 16.71 1.46
C LEU A 215 -14.58 15.33 1.83
N CYS A 216 -15.06 15.15 3.06
CA CYS A 216 -15.40 13.85 3.61
C CYS A 216 -16.89 13.54 3.58
N ARG A 217 -17.21 12.28 3.29
CA ARG A 217 -18.50 11.66 3.55
C ARG A 217 -18.26 10.44 4.44
N GLU A 218 -18.93 10.38 5.58
CA GLU A 218 -18.86 9.22 6.47
C GLU A 218 -19.78 8.09 6.00
N VAL A 219 -19.32 6.85 6.14
CA VAL A 219 -20.16 5.65 6.04
C VAL A 219 -20.83 5.42 7.40
N PRO A 220 -22.18 5.34 7.46
CA PRO A 220 -22.89 5.12 8.71
C PRO A 220 -22.35 3.90 9.48
N PRO A 221 -22.08 4.02 10.79
CA PRO A 221 -21.58 2.92 11.62
C PRO A 221 -22.51 1.70 11.70
N GLU A 222 -23.76 1.82 11.28
CA GLU A 222 -24.71 0.72 11.19
C GLU A 222 -24.42 -0.19 9.99
N ILE A 223 -23.80 0.36 8.94
CA ILE A 223 -23.44 -0.36 7.71
C ILE A 223 -22.09 -1.07 7.87
N PHE A 224 -21.16 -0.46 8.60
CA PHE A 224 -19.83 -1.02 8.82
C PHE A 224 -19.35 -0.79 10.26
N ARG A 225 -19.10 -1.89 10.98
CA ARG A 225 -18.28 -1.92 12.20
C ARG A 225 -17.22 -3.00 11.98
N ASP A 226 -15.96 -2.58 11.90
CA ASP A 226 -14.86 -3.54 11.77
C ASP A 226 -14.50 -4.10 13.14
N GLU A 227 -14.36 -5.42 13.23
CA GLU A 227 -13.88 -6.11 14.43
C GLU A 227 -12.36 -6.39 14.37
N VAL A 228 -11.72 -6.21 13.20
CA VAL A 228 -10.34 -6.67 12.94
C VAL A 228 -9.43 -5.51 12.49
N SER A 229 -8.34 -5.25 13.24
CA SER A 229 -7.28 -4.31 12.82
C SER A 229 -6.15 -5.06 12.11
N SER A 230 -5.56 -4.47 11.05
CA SER A 230 -4.43 -5.08 10.33
C SER A 230 -3.20 -5.27 11.22
N THR A 231 -3.08 -4.49 12.30
CA THR A 231 -1.98 -4.58 13.27
C THR A 231 -2.11 -5.84 14.13
N ALA A 232 -3.33 -6.26 14.47
CA ALA A 232 -3.57 -7.48 15.25
C ALA A 232 -3.17 -8.75 14.48
N LEU A 233 -3.25 -8.74 13.14
CA LEU A 233 -2.93 -9.87 12.27
C LEU A 233 -1.43 -10.01 11.93
N ARG A 234 -0.58 -9.06 12.33
CA ARG A 234 0.87 -9.13 12.10
C ARG A 234 1.64 -9.85 13.21
N LYS A 235 0.97 -10.33 14.25
CA LYS A 235 1.59 -11.25 15.20
C LYS A 235 1.74 -12.61 14.51
N PRO A 236 2.95 -13.16 14.39
CA PRO A 236 3.07 -14.58 14.05
C PRO A 236 2.41 -15.39 15.17
N GLU A 237 1.72 -16.47 14.80
CA GLU A 237 1.47 -17.55 15.76
C GLU A 237 2.84 -17.91 16.36
N ALA A 238 2.97 -17.77 17.67
CA ALA A 238 4.08 -18.38 18.39
C ALA A 238 3.87 -19.89 18.28
N GLY A 239 4.58 -20.51 17.35
CA GLY A 239 4.76 -21.95 17.21
C GLY A 239 6.24 -22.25 17.18
#